data_AF-A0A8S3B8A8-F1
#
_entry.id   AF-A0A8S3B8A8-F1
#
_cell.length_a   1.000
_cell.length_b   1.000
_cell.length_c   1.000
_cell.angle_alpha   90.00
_cell.angle_beta   90.00
_cell.angle_gamma   90.00
#
_symmetry.space_group_name_H-M   'P 1'
#
loop_
_entity.id
_entity.type
_entity.pdbx_description
1 polymer ?
#
loop_
_entity_poly.entity_id
_entity_poly.type
_entity_poly.pdbx_seq_one_letter_code
_entity_poly.pdbx_strand_id
1 'polypeptide(L)' 'KGDLAKKKIYPTLWWLYRDGFLPERIRFIGYARSQITVAKIFEHAAIYMK' A
#
# COMPACT_ATOMS: atom_id res chain seq x y z
N LYS A 1 -2.42 -13.37 1.22
CA LYS A 1 -3.76 -12.96 0.73
C LYS A 1 -4.39 -12.05 1.78
N GLY A 2 -4.49 -10.76 1.50
CA GLY A 2 -5.07 -9.76 2.41
C GLY A 2 -5.93 -8.80 1.61
N ASP A 3 -7.21 -9.15 1.44
CA ASP A 3 -8.13 -8.39 0.60
C ASP A 3 -8.33 -6.96 1.10
N LEU A 4 -8.42 -6.78 2.42
CA LEU A 4 -8.56 -5.46 3.03
C LEU A 4 -7.33 -4.58 2.77
N ALA A 5 -6.13 -5.16 2.92
CA ALA A 5 -4.89 -4.44 2.67
C ALA A 5 -4.80 -3.95 1.21
N LYS A 6 -5.09 -4.86 0.26
CA LYS A 6 -5.09 -4.57 -1.18
C LYS A 6 -6.12 -3.51 -1.58
N LYS A 7 -7.36 -3.63 -1.08
CA LYS A 7 -8.51 -2.86 -1.55
C LYS A 7 -8.68 -1.51 -0.85
N LYS A 8 -8.16 -1.36 0.38
CA LYS A 8 -8.40 -0.18 1.23
C LYS A 8 -7.12 0.43 1.80
N ILE A 9 -6.25 -0.36 2.43
CA ILE A 9 -5.10 0.20 3.16
C ILE A 9 -4.07 0.81 2.20
N TYR A 10 -3.60 0.07 1.18
CA TYR A 10 -2.59 0.59 0.26
C TYR A 10 -3.08 1.79 -0.57
N PRO A 11 -4.30 1.81 -1.12
CA PRO A 11 -4.82 2.99 -1.81
C PRO A 11 -4.96 4.23 -0.91
N THR A 12 -5.43 4.08 0.33
CA THR A 12 -5.56 5.22 1.25
C THR A 12 -4.20 5.78 1.65
N LEU A 13 -3.21 4.91 1.93
CA LEU A 13 -1.85 5.37 2.24
C LEU A 13 -1.22 6.11 1.07
N TRP A 14 -1.47 5.65 -0.16
CA TRP A 14 -1.03 6.34 -1.37
C TRP A 14 -1.66 7.73 -1.50
N TRP A 15 -2.97 7.86 -1.25
CA TRP A 15 -3.63 9.17 -1.26
C TRP A 15 -3.09 10.12 -0.21
N LEU A 16 -2.91 9.65 1.04
CA LEU A 16 -2.34 10.46 2.11
C LEU A 16 -0.91 10.92 1.80
N TYR A 17 -0.12 10.07 1.12
CA TYR A 17 1.22 10.41 0.66
C TYR A 17 1.20 11.44 -0.47
N ARG A 18 0.34 11.24 -1.48
CA ARG A 18 0.19 12.14 -2.62
C ARG A 18 -0.28 13.53 -2.20
N ASP A 19 -1.22 13.60 -1.25
CA ASP A 19 -1.85 14.84 -0.83
C ASP A 19 -1.00 15.60 0.22
N GLY A 20 0.18 15.08 0.61
CA GLY A 20 1.13 15.77 1.49
C GLY A 20 0.75 15.79 2.97
N PHE A 21 -0.22 14.97 3.40
CA PHE A 21 -0.64 14.88 4.81
C PHE A 21 0.31 14.07 5.70
N LEU A 22 1.39 13.52 5.13
CA LEU A 22 2.36 12.70 5.84
C LEU A 22 3.70 13.43 6.01
N PRO A 23 4.44 13.20 7.12
CA PRO A 23 5.77 13.76 7.30
C PRO A 23 6.75 13.28 6.22
N GLU A 24 7.70 14.13 5.82
CA GLU A 24 8.69 13.81 4.76
C GLU A 24 9.53 12.55 5.03
N ARG A 25 9.68 12.16 6.30
CA ARG A 25 10.46 10.97 6.72
C ARG A 25 9.57 9.86 7.25
N ILE A 26 8.70 9.32 6.39
CA ILE A 26 7.89 8.14 6.72
C ILE A 26 8.35 6.90 5.96
N ARG A 27 8.30 5.74 6.63
CA ARG A 27 8.55 4.43 6.01
C ARG A 27 7.38 3.51 6.29
N PHE A 28 6.84 2.90 5.24
CA PHE A 28 5.79 1.90 5.35
C PHE A 28 6.39 0.50 5.37
N ILE A 29 6.09 -0.28 6.41
CA ILE A 29 6.56 -1.65 6.55
C ILE A 29 5.35 -2.58 6.49
N GLY A 30 5.21 -3.30 5.39
CA GLY A 30 4.18 -4.34 5.22
C GLY A 30 4.69 -5.70 5.67
N TYR A 31 3.93 -6.40 6.51
CA TYR A 31 4.23 -7.76 6.92
C TYR A 31 3.14 -8.74 6.50
N ALA A 32 3.54 -9.90 6.00
CA ALA A 32 2.65 -11.00 5.70
C ALA A 32 3.34 -12.34 5.95
N ARG A 33 2.56 -13.34 6.38
CA ARG A 33 3.05 -14.73 6.54
C ARG A 33 3.43 -15.40 5.20
N SER A 34 2.94 -14.85 4.10
CA SER A 34 3.18 -15.38 2.75
C SER A 34 4.43 -14.73 2.14
N GLN A 35 5.26 -15.52 1.45
CA GLN A 35 6.35 -14.98 0.64
C GLN A 35 5.78 -14.22 -0.56
N ILE A 36 5.83 -12.89 -0.51
CA ILE A 36 5.33 -11.98 -1.54
C ILE A 36 6.34 -10.83 -1.69
N THR A 37 6.61 -10.44 -2.93
CA THR A 37 7.48 -9.30 -3.25
C THR A 37 6.71 -7.98 -3.28
N VAL A 38 7.41 -6.87 -3.04
CA VAL A 38 6.80 -5.52 -3.08
C VAL A 38 6.19 -5.22 -4.45
N ALA A 39 6.86 -5.61 -5.54
CA ALA A 39 6.35 -5.45 -6.90
C ALA A 39 4.98 -6.11 -7.11
N LYS A 40 4.81 -7.34 -6.60
CA LYS A 40 3.55 -8.08 -6.73
C LYS A 40 2.43 -7.49 -5.87
N ILE A 41 2.77 -6.89 -4.72
CA ILE A 41 1.81 -6.14 -3.91
C ILE A 41 1.34 -4.90 -4.68
N PHE A 42 2.28 -4.21 -5.33
CA PHE A 42 1.98 -3.01 -6.11
C PHE A 42 1.06 -3.32 -7.29
N GLU A 43 1.35 -4.34 -8.12
CA GLU A 43 0.47 -4.76 -9.22
C GLU A 43 -0.96 -5.04 -8.76
N HIS A 44 -1.10 -5.72 -7.63
CA HIS A 44 -2.39 -6.07 -7.06
C HIS A 44 -3.16 -4.86 -6.51
N ALA A 45 -2.46 -3.90 -5.94
CA ALA A 45 -3.05 -2.71 -5.32
C ALA A 45 -3.28 -1.56 -6.32
N ALA A 46 -2.49 -1.49 -7.39
CA ALA A 46 -2.58 -0.46 -8.44
C ALA A 46 -3.98 -0.37 -9.07
N ILE A 47 -4.68 -1.50 -9.19
CA ILE A 47 -6.07 -1.56 -9.72
C ILE A 47 -7.04 -0.72 -8.86
N TYR A 48 -6.73 -0.53 -7.56
CA TYR A 48 -7.57 0.21 -6.62
C TYR A 48 -7.03 1.60 -6.28
N MET A 49 -5.82 1.94 -6.76
CA MET A 49 -5.24 3.27 -6.63
C MET A 49 -5.75 4.12 -7.80
N LYS A 50 -6.82 4.90 -7.57
CA LYS A 50 -7.33 5.90 -8.51
C LYS A 50 -6.74 7.27 -8.25
#